data_AF-A0A7J4G0X1-F1
#
_entry.id   AF-A0A7J4G0X1-F1
#
_cell.length_a   1.000
_cell.length_b   1.000
_cell.length_c   1.000
_cell.angle_alpha   90.00
_cell.angle_beta   90.00
_cell.angle_gamma   90.00
#
_symmetry.space_group_name_H-M   'P 1'
#
loop_
_entity.id
_entity.type
_entity.pdbx_description
1 polymer ?
#
loop_
_entity_poly.entity_id
_entity_poly.type
_entity_poly.pdbx_seq_one_letter_code
_entity_poly.pdbx_strand_id
1 'polypeptide(L)'
;PELMHNEIESLYEKKEKISIIFLNDYKNKKITKYFNILKEIINNKFNVIEISTKDKQELAKIIYFIYFGDLLSIEIAKEKKINYKKTDNIDFVKSKI
;
A
#
# COMPACT_ATOMS: atom_id res chain seq x y z
N PRO A 1 16.32 -4.13 2.95
CA PRO A 1 15.06 -3.54 2.46
C PRO A 1 14.89 -2.20 3.15
N GLU A 2 14.70 -1.11 2.41
CA GLU A 2 14.65 0.26 2.97
C GLU A 2 13.69 0.35 4.16
N LEU A 3 12.50 -0.25 4.03
CA LEU A 3 11.47 -0.26 5.07
C LEU A 3 11.94 -0.76 6.46
N MET A 4 13.00 -1.57 6.53
CA MET A 4 13.55 -2.08 7.79
C MET A 4 14.57 -1.16 8.45
N HIS A 5 14.85 0.02 7.88
CA HIS A 5 15.82 0.95 8.42
C HIS A 5 15.18 1.94 9.39
N ASN A 6 14.19 2.73 8.97
CA ASN A 6 13.61 3.79 9.83
C ASN A 6 12.08 3.87 9.80
N GLU A 7 11.46 3.33 8.75
CA GLU A 7 10.03 3.48 8.49
C GLU A 7 9.20 2.69 9.50
N ILE A 8 9.68 1.52 9.94
CA ILE A 8 9.00 0.74 10.99
C ILE A 8 9.03 1.50 12.31
N GLU A 9 10.18 2.01 12.74
CA GLU A 9 10.28 2.75 14.01
C GLU A 9 9.33 3.97 14.01
N SER A 10 9.33 4.75 12.92
CA SER A 10 8.39 5.86 12.75
C SER A 10 6.93 5.41 12.76
N LEU A 11 6.63 4.25 12.17
CA LEU A 11 5.28 3.68 12.17
C LEU A 11 4.84 3.29 13.58
N TYR A 12 5.75 2.75 14.41
CA TYR A 12 5.49 2.43 15.81
C TYR A 12 5.26 3.65 16.68
N GLU A 13 5.80 4.82 16.35
CA GLU A 13 5.52 6.04 17.12
C GLU A 13 4.11 6.59 16.86
N LYS A 14 3.48 6.21 15.75
CA LYS A 14 2.13 6.68 15.43
C LYS A 14 1.09 6.10 16.40
N LYS A 15 0.22 6.99 16.88
CA LYS A 15 -0.91 6.67 17.78
C LYS A 15 -2.19 6.31 17.02
N GLU A 16 -2.21 6.51 15.71
CA GLU A 16 -3.37 6.24 14.86
C GLU A 16 -3.50 4.74 14.55
N LYS A 17 -4.73 4.28 14.34
CA LYS A 17 -4.99 2.93 13.81
C LYS A 17 -4.62 2.90 12.34
N ILE A 18 -3.50 2.28 12.02
CA ILE A 18 -2.99 2.13 10.66
C ILE A 18 -3.20 0.68 10.21
N SER A 19 -3.71 0.52 8.99
CA SER A 19 -3.68 -0.77 8.29
C SER A 19 -2.55 -0.77 7.27
N ILE A 20 -1.85 -1.88 7.17
CA ILE A 20 -0.68 -2.05 6.32
C ILE A 20 -1.03 -3.05 5.23
N ILE A 21 -0.81 -2.68 3.97
CA ILE A 21 -1.02 -3.57 2.83
C ILE A 21 0.34 -3.96 2.25
N PHE A 22 0.62 -5.26 2.23
CA PHE A 22 1.81 -5.81 1.59
C PHE A 22 1.46 -6.33 0.20
N LEU A 23 2.13 -5.78 -0.80
CA LEU A 23 2.07 -6.25 -2.19
C LEU A 23 3.26 -7.18 -2.42
N ASN A 24 3.02 -8.47 -2.49
CA ASN A 24 4.08 -9.49 -2.54
C ASN A 24 3.97 -10.36 -3.79
N ASP A 25 5.10 -10.57 -4.48
CA ASP A 25 5.20 -11.38 -5.69
C ASP A 25 5.74 -12.80 -5.45
N TYR A 26 6.17 -13.14 -4.22
CA TYR A 26 6.76 -14.44 -3.82
C TYR A 26 7.91 -15.02 -4.68
N LYS A 27 8.30 -14.37 -5.79
CA LYS A 27 9.34 -14.79 -6.73
C LYS A 27 10.72 -14.79 -6.07
N ASN A 28 10.96 -13.79 -5.20
CA ASN A 28 12.22 -13.63 -4.51
C ASN A 28 12.11 -14.12 -3.05
N LYS A 29 12.61 -15.34 -2.80
CA LYS A 29 12.61 -15.97 -1.47
C LYS A 29 13.26 -15.10 -0.38
N LYS A 30 14.28 -14.30 -0.72
CA LYS A 30 14.94 -13.40 0.24
C LYS A 30 13.98 -12.27 0.64
N ILE A 31 13.30 -11.66 -0.33
CA ILE A 31 12.28 -10.62 -0.08
C ILE A 31 11.13 -11.21 0.73
N THR A 32 10.62 -12.39 0.37
CA THR A 32 9.55 -13.06 1.13
C THR A 32 9.95 -13.32 2.58
N LYS A 33 11.21 -13.72 2.84
CA LYS A 33 11.70 -13.89 4.21
C LYS A 33 11.67 -12.58 4.99
N TYR A 34 12.06 -11.47 4.37
CA TYR A 34 11.93 -10.15 5.00
C TYR A 34 10.48 -9.78 5.30
N PHE A 35 9.55 -10.01 4.37
CA PHE A 35 8.12 -9.79 4.62
C PHE A 35 7.59 -10.63 5.78
N ASN A 36 8.02 -11.88 5.90
CA ASN A 36 7.60 -12.74 7.02
C ASN A 36 8.11 -12.22 8.37
N ILE A 37 9.40 -11.88 8.47
CA ILE A 37 9.98 -11.27 9.69
C ILE A 37 9.27 -9.96 10.01
N LEU A 38 9.01 -9.15 8.99
CA LEU A 38 8.30 -7.88 9.15
C LEU A 38 6.90 -8.08 9.73
N LYS A 39 6.14 -9.05 9.20
CA LYS A 39 4.81 -9.43 9.74
C LYS A 39 4.89 -9.83 11.20
N GLU A 40 5.89 -10.63 11.59
CA GLU A 40 6.09 -11.05 12.99
C GLU A 40 6.30 -9.86 13.92
N ILE A 41 7.07 -8.86 13.48
CA ILE A 41 7.31 -7.64 14.25
C ILE A 41 5.99 -6.87 14.42
N ILE A 42 5.30 -6.56 13.31
CA ILE A 42 4.21 -5.56 13.27
C ILE A 42 2.80 -6.10 13.58
N ASN A 43 2.57 -7.42 13.51
CA ASN A 43 1.21 -8.00 13.65
C ASN A 43 0.57 -7.75 15.01
N ASN A 44 1.37 -7.50 16.05
CA ASN A 44 0.88 -7.21 17.39
C ASN A 44 0.24 -5.82 17.51
N LYS A 45 0.54 -4.91 16.58
CA LYS A 45 0.14 -3.49 16.66
C LYS A 45 -0.70 -3.04 15.48
N PHE A 46 -0.48 -3.61 14.31
CA PHE A 46 -1.13 -3.15 13.08
C PHE A 46 -1.94 -4.27 12.44
N ASN A 47 -3.02 -3.88 11.77
CA ASN A 47 -3.75 -4.80 10.90
C ASN A 47 -2.98 -4.96 9.58
N VAL A 48 -2.47 -6.16 9.32
CA VAL A 48 -1.69 -6.43 8.11
C VAL A 48 -2.51 -7.25 7.13
N ILE A 49 -2.62 -6.75 5.89
CA ILE A 49 -3.26 -7.42 4.77
C ILE A 49 -2.19 -7.71 3.72
N GLU A 50 -2.08 -8.98 3.31
CA GLU A 50 -1.16 -9.37 2.25
C GLU A 50 -1.91 -9.68 0.97
N ILE A 51 -1.52 -9.00 -0.10
CA ILE A 51 -2.05 -9.18 -1.45
C ILE A 51 -0.93 -9.72 -2.33
N SER A 52 -1.26 -10.75 -3.09
CA SER A 52 -0.34 -11.36 -4.04
C SER A 52 -1.06 -11.68 -5.34
N THR A 53 -0.28 -11.88 -6.40
CA THR A 53 -0.78 -12.27 -7.72
C THR A 53 -0.24 -13.65 -8.10
N LYS A 54 -1.06 -14.42 -8.84
CA LYS A 54 -0.70 -15.73 -9.39
C LYS A 54 -0.07 -15.65 -10.78
N ASP A 55 -0.01 -14.45 -11.36
CA ASP A 55 0.55 -14.25 -12.69
C ASP A 55 2.02 -14.66 -12.74
N LYS A 56 2.49 -15.07 -13.91
CA LYS A 56 3.91 -15.39 -14.12
C LYS A 56 4.67 -14.24 -14.79
N GLN A 57 3.95 -13.38 -15.50
CA GLN A 57 4.52 -12.28 -16.28
C GLN A 57 4.67 -11.02 -15.43
N GLU A 58 5.86 -10.44 -15.42
CA GLU A 58 6.19 -9.29 -14.56
C GLU A 58 5.32 -8.06 -14.85
N LEU A 59 5.10 -7.75 -16.13
CA LEU A 59 4.26 -6.64 -16.55
C LEU A 59 2.81 -6.80 -16.07
N ALA A 60 2.23 -8.01 -16.20
CA ALA A 60 0.86 -8.29 -15.78
C ALA A 60 0.68 -8.05 -14.27
N LYS A 61 1.67 -8.44 -13.46
CA LYS A 61 1.66 -8.23 -12.00
C LYS A 61 1.68 -6.77 -11.63
N ILE A 62 2.53 -5.98 -12.29
CA ILE A 62 2.63 -4.54 -12.08
C ILE A 62 1.29 -3.88 -12.41
N ILE A 63 0.73 -4.19 -13.59
CA ILE A 63 -0.58 -3.67 -14.01
C ILE A 63 -1.68 -4.07 -13.00
N TYR A 64 -1.67 -5.31 -12.53
CA TYR A 64 -2.60 -5.79 -11.52
C TYR A 64 -2.52 -4.96 -10.23
N PHE A 65 -1.33 -4.73 -9.70
CA PHE A 65 -1.16 -3.97 -8.46
C PHE A 65 -1.51 -2.48 -8.61
N ILE A 66 -1.21 -1.87 -9.76
CA ILE A 66 -1.65 -0.50 -10.08
C ILE A 66 -3.18 -0.45 -10.08
N TYR A 67 -3.82 -1.33 -10.84
CA TYR A 67 -5.28 -1.36 -10.95
C TYR A 67 -5.96 -1.65 -9.61
N PHE A 68 -5.39 -2.56 -8.82
CA PHE A 68 -5.87 -2.84 -7.46
C PHE A 68 -5.81 -1.59 -6.56
N GLY A 69 -4.70 -0.84 -6.60
CA GLY A 69 -4.55 0.40 -5.84
C GLY A 69 -5.56 1.47 -6.24
N ASP A 70 -5.75 1.67 -7.54
CA ASP A 70 -6.73 2.62 -8.06
C ASP A 70 -8.15 2.26 -7.64
N LEU A 71 -8.55 0.99 -7.80
CA LEU A 71 -9.88 0.54 -7.41
C LEU A 71 -10.09 0.68 -5.90
N LEU A 72 -9.11 0.28 -5.09
CA LEU A 72 -9.16 0.43 -3.64
C LEU A 72 -9.36 1.90 -3.23
N SER A 73 -8.67 2.84 -3.89
CA SER A 73 -8.83 4.26 -3.61
C SER A 73 -10.25 4.77 -3.90
N ILE A 74 -10.88 4.28 -4.98
CA ILE A 74 -12.25 4.62 -5.36
C ILE A 74 -13.24 4.05 -4.33
N GLU A 75 -13.08 2.78 -3.93
CA GLU A 75 -13.96 2.16 -2.95
C GLU A 75 -13.87 2.84 -1.59
N ILE A 76 -12.66 3.17 -1.12
CA ILE A 76 -12.47 3.94 0.13
C ILE A 76 -13.15 5.31 0.04
N ALA A 77 -13.04 6.00 -1.10
CA ALA A 77 -13.69 7.29 -1.29
C ALA A 77 -15.22 7.18 -1.27
N LYS A 78 -15.79 6.14 -1.90
CA LYS A 78 -17.23 5.86 -1.84
C LYS A 78 -17.69 5.61 -0.40
N GLU A 79 -16.99 4.78 0.36
CA GLU A 79 -17.32 4.52 1.76
C GLU A 79 -17.27 5.79 2.62
N LYS A 80 -16.26 6.64 2.38
CA LYS A 80 -16.10 7.92 3.07
C LYS A 80 -16.99 9.04 2.53
N LYS A 81 -17.82 8.78 1.50
CA LYS A 81 -18.65 9.78 0.80
C LYS A 81 -17.84 10.98 0.26
N ILE A 82 -16.59 10.72 -0.14
CA ILE A 82 -15.68 11.69 -0.76
C ILE A 82 -15.88 11.64 -2.28
N ASN A 83 -15.97 12.81 -2.92
CA ASN A 83 -16.04 12.88 -4.38
C ASN A 83 -14.65 12.64 -4.99
N TYR A 84 -14.33 11.39 -5.31
CA TYR A 84 -13.07 10.99 -5.94
C TYR A 84 -12.84 11.55 -7.35
N LYS A 85 -13.86 12.13 -8.00
CA LYS A 85 -13.71 12.78 -9.32
C LYS A 85 -13.25 14.22 -9.22
N LYS A 86 -13.35 14.83 -8.03
CA LYS A 86 -13.03 16.24 -7.83
C LYS A 86 -11.56 16.37 -7.43
N THR A 87 -10.82 17.22 -8.13
CA THR A 87 -9.38 17.43 -7.89
C THR A 87 -9.06 18.90 -7.67
N ASP A 88 -9.74 19.51 -6.69
CA ASP A 88 -9.70 20.97 -6.44
C ASP A 88 -8.27 21.53 -6.32
N ASN A 89 -7.38 20.82 -5.63
CA ASN A 89 -5.98 21.26 -5.48
C ASN A 89 -5.23 21.24 -6.82
N ILE A 90 -5.51 20.26 -7.68
CA ILE A 90 -4.90 20.17 -9.02
C ILE A 90 -5.44 21.29 -9.90
N ASP A 91 -6.76 21.53 -9.84
CA ASP A 91 -7.40 22.59 -10.62
C ASP A 91 -6.90 23.97 -10.17
N PHE A 92 -6.66 24.15 -8.86
CA PHE A 92 -6.01 25.34 -8.34
C PHE A 92 -4.60 25.53 -8.90
N VAL A 93 -3.75 24.48 -8.90
CA VAL A 93 -2.39 24.59 -9.48
C VAL A 93 -2.46 24.90 -10.98
N LYS A 94 -3.35 24.25 -11.73
CA LYS A 94 -3.57 24.53 -13.16
C LYS A 94 -4.07 25.95 -13.42
N SER A 95 -4.75 26.58 -12.46
CA SER A 95 -5.19 27.97 -12.59
C SER A 95 -4.07 29.01 -12.35
N LYS A 96 -2.92 28.57 -11.82
CA LYS A 96 -1.78 29.42 -11.46
C LYS A 96 -0.60 29.33 -12.43
N ILE A 97 -0.68 28.42 -13.41
CA ILE A 97 0.31 28.19 -14.46
C ILE A 97 -0.38 28.50 -15.79
#